data_AF-A0A382T8G4-F1
#
_entry.id   AF-A0A382T8G4-F1
#
_cell.length_a   1.000
_cell.length_b   1.000
_cell.length_c   1.000
_cell.angle_alpha   90.00
_cell.angle_beta   90.00
_cell.angle_gamma   90.00
#
_symmetry.space_group_name_H-M   'P 1'
#
loop_
_entity.id
_entity.type
_entity.pdbx_description
1 polymer ?
#
loop_
_entity_poly.entity_id
_entity_poly.type
_entity_poly.pdbx_seq_one_letter_code
_entity_poly.pdbx_strand_id
1 'polypeptide(L)'
;LLYAASKLSGAKNILETGVAYGWSSLAILASISDKNDAKLISIDMPYPKLNNEEFVGIVVMDSLRDNWELIREPDRNGIKKALKKFGGVIDLCHYDSDKSYYGRMYAYPILWNALKKGGVFISDDIEDNMAFKEFVEIRSLNFAVTKSEGKYIGIVYKN
;
A
#
# COMPACT_ATOMS: atom_id res chain seq x y z
N LEU A 1 2.21 -0.68 12.76
CA LEU A 1 1.04 -1.33 12.11
C LEU A 1 1.43 -2.20 10.93
N LEU A 2 2.01 -1.63 9.86
CA LEU A 2 2.28 -2.34 8.59
C LEU A 2 3.14 -3.60 8.73
N TYR A 3 4.18 -3.58 9.57
CA TYR A 3 4.99 -4.76 9.89
C TYR A 3 4.12 -5.92 10.41
N ALA A 4 3.29 -5.64 11.42
CA ALA A 4 2.45 -6.67 12.04
C ALA A 4 1.36 -7.15 11.08
N ALA A 5 0.70 -6.24 10.35
CA ALA A 5 -0.32 -6.62 9.37
C ALA A 5 0.25 -7.53 8.27
N SER A 6 1.43 -7.19 7.75
CA SER A 6 2.12 -7.98 6.71
C SER A 6 2.64 -9.32 7.25
N LYS A 7 3.19 -9.35 8.46
CA LYS A 7 3.66 -10.60 9.09
C LYS A 7 2.51 -11.55 9.40
N LEU A 8 1.48 -11.07 10.11
CA LEU A 8 0.38 -11.88 10.64
C LEU A 8 -0.58 -12.36 9.54
N SER A 9 -0.76 -11.60 8.46
CA SER A 9 -1.55 -12.04 7.31
C SER A 9 -0.85 -13.10 6.46
N GLY A 10 0.45 -13.34 6.69
CA GLY A 10 1.24 -14.22 5.83
C GLY A 10 1.38 -13.69 4.40
N ALA A 11 1.21 -12.38 4.18
CA ALA A 11 1.27 -11.78 2.85
C ALA A 11 2.60 -12.06 2.13
N LYS A 12 2.51 -12.25 0.81
CA LYS A 12 3.62 -12.48 -0.11
C LYS A 12 3.63 -11.45 -1.24
N ASN A 13 2.50 -11.23 -1.90
CA ASN A 13 2.33 -10.21 -2.94
C ASN A 13 1.77 -8.93 -2.30
N ILE A 14 2.65 -7.99 -1.99
CA ILE A 14 2.29 -6.75 -1.30
C ILE A 14 2.43 -5.55 -2.24
N LEU A 15 1.42 -4.69 -2.26
CA LEU A 15 1.40 -3.46 -3.04
C LEU A 15 1.27 -2.27 -2.10
N GLU A 16 2.15 -1.27 -2.21
CA GLU A 16 1.98 0.01 -1.52
C GLU A 16 1.95 1.18 -2.51
N THR A 17 1.30 2.28 -2.12
CA THR A 17 1.37 3.56 -2.83
C THR A 17 1.80 4.67 -1.85
N GLY A 18 2.69 5.54 -2.31
CA GLY A 18 3.26 6.62 -1.47
C GLY A 18 4.39 6.10 -0.60
N VAL A 19 5.63 6.22 -1.10
CA VAL A 19 6.83 5.68 -0.44
C VAL A 19 7.53 6.77 0.37
N ALA A 20 7.65 7.97 -0.20
CA ALA A 20 8.49 9.05 0.36
C ALA A 20 9.87 8.49 0.76
N TYR A 21 10.35 8.75 1.99
CA TYR A 21 11.65 8.22 2.43
C TYR A 21 11.68 6.69 2.64
N GLY A 22 10.53 6.00 2.66
CA GLY A 22 10.42 4.53 2.66
C GLY A 22 10.19 3.84 4.01
N TRP A 23 9.66 4.53 5.02
CA TRP A 23 9.42 3.93 6.33
C TRP A 23 8.37 2.82 6.30
N SER A 24 7.30 3.00 5.52
CA SER A 24 6.29 1.98 5.21
C SER A 24 6.93 0.80 4.51
N SER A 25 7.69 1.04 3.43
CA SER A 25 8.39 0.00 2.67
C SER A 25 9.37 -0.78 3.56
N LEU A 26 10.15 -0.10 4.40
CA LEU A 26 11.06 -0.75 5.34
C LEU A 26 10.31 -1.67 6.31
N ALA A 27 9.22 -1.19 6.91
CA ALA A 27 8.42 -1.99 7.84
C ALA A 27 7.81 -3.22 7.17
N ILE A 28 7.31 -3.08 5.93
CA ILE A 28 6.76 -4.18 5.16
C ILE A 28 7.87 -5.17 4.78
N LEU A 29 8.98 -4.71 4.20
CA LEU A 29 10.09 -5.56 3.79
C LEU A 29 10.71 -6.33 4.95
N ALA A 30 10.92 -5.67 6.09
CA ALA A 30 11.41 -6.32 7.30
C ALA A 30 10.50 -7.48 7.73
N SER A 31 9.18 -7.33 7.59
CA SER A 31 8.20 -8.37 7.96
C SER A 31 8.22 -9.60 7.05
N ILE A 32 8.72 -9.47 5.82
CA ILE A 32 8.81 -10.54 4.83
C ILE A 32 10.25 -10.97 4.54
N SER A 33 11.22 -10.47 5.29
CA SER A 33 12.66 -10.74 5.09
C SER A 33 13.05 -12.22 5.18
N ASP A 34 12.23 -13.04 5.85
CA ASP A 34 12.39 -14.50 5.97
C ASP A 34 11.67 -15.30 4.88
N LYS A 35 11.03 -14.63 3.91
CA LYS A 35 10.24 -15.27 2.84
C LYS A 35 10.86 -14.97 1.47
N ASN A 36 11.49 -15.98 0.87
CA ASN A 36 12.11 -15.84 -0.45
C ASN A 36 11.09 -15.71 -1.60
N ASP A 37 9.82 -16.04 -1.36
CA ASP A 37 8.74 -15.96 -2.33
C ASP A 37 7.79 -14.78 -2.10
N ALA A 38 8.16 -13.86 -1.21
CA ALA A 38 7.43 -12.63 -0.95
C ALA A 38 8.11 -11.44 -1.61
N LYS A 39 7.29 -10.52 -2.11
CA LYS A 39 7.74 -9.31 -2.80
C LYS A 39 6.83 -8.13 -2.48
N LEU A 40 7.45 -6.98 -2.22
CA LEU A 40 6.79 -5.69 -2.17
C LEU A 40 7.00 -4.97 -3.51
N ILE A 41 5.92 -4.51 -4.13
CA ILE A 41 5.97 -3.54 -5.21
C ILE A 41 5.39 -2.23 -4.70
N SER A 42 6.22 -1.20 -4.65
CA SER A 42 5.82 0.13 -4.21
C SER A 42 5.67 1.08 -5.39
N ILE A 43 4.71 1.99 -5.32
CA ILE A 43 4.45 3.00 -6.35
C ILE A 43 4.66 4.37 -5.73
N ASP A 44 5.52 5.18 -6.37
CA ASP A 44 5.75 6.56 -5.97
C ASP A 44 6.09 7.39 -7.21
N MET A 45 5.56 8.61 -7.30
CA MET A 45 5.97 9.55 -8.32
C MET A 45 6.66 10.73 -7.64
N PRO A 46 8.01 10.80 -7.66
CA PRO A 46 8.71 11.96 -7.16
C PRO A 46 8.27 13.21 -7.92
N TYR A 47 8.12 14.32 -7.20
CA TYR A 47 7.70 15.58 -7.78
C TYR A 47 8.70 16.04 -8.86
N PRO A 48 8.25 16.23 -10.11
CA PRO A 48 9.13 16.71 -11.16
C PRO A 48 9.83 18.00 -10.73
N LYS A 49 11.14 18.10 -10.97
CA LYS A 49 11.99 19.27 -10.68
C LYS A 49 12.35 19.51 -9.21
N LEU A 50 11.91 18.67 -8.26
CA LEU A 50 12.38 18.75 -6.87
C LEU A 50 13.67 17.97 -6.59
N ASN A 51 14.21 17.26 -7.60
CA ASN A 51 15.43 16.44 -7.49
C ASN A 51 15.44 15.51 -6.26
N ASN A 52 14.27 15.03 -5.85
CA ASN A 52 14.10 14.20 -4.66
C ASN A 52 14.08 12.70 -4.95
N GLU A 53 14.37 12.31 -6.20
CA GLU A 53 14.25 10.93 -6.67
C GLU A 53 15.16 9.95 -5.91
N GLU A 54 16.34 10.43 -5.49
CA GLU A 54 17.33 9.67 -4.72
C GLU A 54 16.89 9.41 -3.27
N PHE A 55 16.00 10.24 -2.73
CA PHE A 55 15.51 10.07 -1.37
C PHE A 55 14.36 9.07 -1.29
N VAL A 56 13.77 8.68 -2.42
CA VAL A 56 12.64 7.74 -2.42
C VAL A 56 13.11 6.36 -1.95
N GLY A 57 12.63 5.95 -0.79
CA GLY A 57 13.04 4.70 -0.14
C GLY A 57 14.49 4.65 0.31
N ILE A 58 15.08 5.80 0.63
CA ILE A 58 16.47 5.89 1.11
C ILE A 58 16.68 5.15 2.43
N VAL A 59 15.65 5.01 3.26
CA VAL A 59 15.75 4.29 4.55
C VAL A 59 15.67 2.77 4.40
N VAL A 60 15.36 2.26 3.20
CA VAL A 60 15.32 0.82 2.92
C VAL A 60 16.76 0.28 2.85
N MET A 61 17.08 -0.65 3.75
CA MET A 61 18.38 -1.31 3.81
C MET A 61 18.65 -2.14 2.55
N ASP A 62 19.89 -2.15 2.06
CA ASP A 62 20.27 -2.87 0.85
C ASP A 62 19.96 -4.37 0.92
N SER A 63 20.12 -4.98 2.09
CA SER A 63 19.80 -6.40 2.33
C SER A 63 18.32 -6.76 2.16
N LEU A 64 17.43 -5.77 2.09
CA LEU A 64 15.99 -5.96 1.90
C LEU A 64 15.54 -5.65 0.47
N ARG A 65 16.42 -5.07 -0.37
CA ARG A 65 16.05 -4.58 -1.71
C ARG A 65 15.77 -5.70 -2.71
N ASP A 66 16.28 -6.90 -2.49
CA ASP A 66 16.06 -8.05 -3.38
C ASP A 66 14.57 -8.43 -3.50
N ASN A 67 13.81 -8.25 -2.42
CA ASN A 67 12.36 -8.48 -2.38
C ASN A 67 11.54 -7.21 -2.68
N TRP A 68 12.17 -6.16 -3.19
CA TRP A 68 11.55 -4.86 -3.41
C TRP A 68 11.63 -4.41 -4.87
N GLU A 69 10.54 -3.83 -5.36
CA GLU A 69 10.53 -3.13 -6.65
C GLU A 69 9.80 -1.80 -6.52
N LEU A 70 10.42 -0.72 -7.01
CA LEU A 70 9.84 0.62 -7.03
C LEU A 70 9.40 0.99 -8.45
N ILE A 71 8.11 1.27 -8.62
CA ILE A 71 7.53 1.79 -9.86
C ILE A 71 7.40 3.31 -9.75
N ARG A 72 8.19 4.02 -10.58
CA ARG A 72 8.22 5.49 -10.63
C ARG A 72 7.14 6.07 -11.55
N GLU A 73 5.87 5.89 -11.19
CA GLU A 73 4.72 6.34 -11.97
C GLU A 73 3.57 6.83 -11.06
N PRO A 74 2.67 7.71 -11.55
CA PRO A 74 1.47 8.04 -10.79
C PRO A 74 0.55 6.83 -10.63
N ASP A 75 -0.23 6.79 -9.54
CA ASP A 75 -1.09 5.67 -9.13
C ASP A 75 -1.93 5.08 -10.27
N ARG A 76 -2.50 5.93 -11.13
CA ARG A 76 -3.35 5.50 -12.26
C ARG A 76 -2.67 4.49 -13.18
N ASN A 77 -1.37 4.62 -13.38
CA ASN A 77 -0.57 3.72 -14.21
C ASN A 77 0.20 2.73 -13.33
N GLY A 78 0.79 3.21 -12.24
CA GLY A 78 1.60 2.41 -11.31
C GLY A 78 0.83 1.23 -10.72
N ILE A 79 -0.40 1.45 -10.25
CA ILE A 79 -1.25 0.37 -9.67
C ILE A 79 -1.49 -0.72 -10.69
N LYS A 80 -1.89 -0.36 -11.92
CA LYS A 80 -2.15 -1.33 -12.99
C LYS A 80 -0.90 -2.14 -13.35
N LYS A 81 0.26 -1.47 -13.39
CA LYS A 81 1.55 -2.10 -13.71
C LYS A 81 2.00 -3.05 -12.60
N ALA A 82 1.87 -2.65 -11.34
CA ALA A 82 2.15 -3.50 -10.17
C ALA A 82 1.24 -4.74 -10.15
N LEU A 83 -0.07 -4.55 -10.33
CA LEU A 83 -1.03 -5.65 -10.38
C LEU A 83 -0.71 -6.63 -11.52
N LYS A 84 -0.34 -6.14 -12.71
CA LYS A 84 0.07 -7.01 -13.83
C LYS A 84 1.28 -7.86 -13.46
N LYS A 85 2.25 -7.32 -12.73
CA LYS A 85 3.45 -8.07 -12.27
C LYS A 85 3.10 -9.17 -11.27
N PHE A 86 2.07 -8.98 -10.45
CA PHE A 86 1.55 -9.99 -9.53
C PHE A 86 0.51 -10.94 -10.16
N GLY A 87 0.28 -10.88 -11.48
CA GLY A 87 -0.76 -11.70 -12.13
C GLY A 87 -2.19 -11.30 -11.77
N GLY A 88 -2.39 -10.08 -11.25
CA GLY A 88 -3.68 -9.51 -10.90
C GLY A 88 -4.16 -9.79 -9.48
N VAL A 89 -3.40 -10.54 -8.68
CA VAL A 89 -3.80 -10.93 -7.32
C VAL A 89 -2.76 -10.52 -6.28
N ILE A 90 -3.21 -9.83 -5.23
CA ILE A 90 -2.37 -9.38 -4.12
C ILE A 90 -2.91 -9.87 -2.77
N ASP A 91 -2.02 -9.97 -1.79
CA ASP A 91 -2.34 -10.40 -0.43
C ASP A 91 -2.58 -9.21 0.51
N LEU A 92 -1.87 -8.11 0.28
CA LEU A 92 -1.98 -6.89 1.06
C LEU A 92 -1.85 -5.67 0.15
N CYS A 93 -2.68 -4.65 0.39
CA CYS A 93 -2.48 -3.32 -0.17
C CYS A 93 -2.45 -2.26 0.93
N HIS A 94 -1.54 -1.30 0.77
CA HIS A 94 -1.41 -0.12 1.63
C HIS A 94 -1.47 1.14 0.76
N TYR A 95 -2.36 2.06 1.07
CA TYR A 95 -2.59 3.29 0.30
C TYR A 95 -2.27 4.54 1.11
N ASP A 96 -1.23 5.29 0.71
CA ASP A 96 -0.78 6.55 1.33
C ASP A 96 -0.21 7.56 0.29
N SER A 97 -0.77 7.58 -0.92
CA SER A 97 -0.31 8.44 -2.03
C SER A 97 -1.24 9.63 -2.26
N ASP A 98 -2.21 9.52 -3.18
CA ASP A 98 -3.15 10.58 -3.52
C ASP A 98 -4.27 10.66 -2.47
N LYS A 99 -4.14 11.64 -1.57
CA LYS A 99 -5.07 11.90 -0.46
C LYS A 99 -6.36 12.57 -0.91
N SER A 100 -6.49 12.94 -2.18
CA SER A 100 -7.75 13.48 -2.70
C SER A 100 -8.86 12.42 -2.69
N TYR A 101 -10.10 12.88 -2.54
CA TYR A 101 -11.27 12.01 -2.61
C TYR A 101 -11.31 11.23 -3.94
N TYR A 102 -11.02 11.90 -5.07
CA TYR A 102 -11.06 11.27 -6.40
C TYR A 102 -9.94 10.25 -6.62
N GLY A 103 -8.74 10.48 -6.08
CA GLY A 103 -7.64 9.53 -6.11
C GLY A 103 -8.01 8.23 -5.38
N ARG A 104 -8.51 8.38 -4.15
CA ARG A 104 -9.00 7.25 -3.33
C ARG A 104 -10.13 6.49 -4.01
N MET A 105 -11.16 7.19 -4.49
CA MET A 105 -12.31 6.56 -5.15
C MET A 105 -11.94 5.91 -6.50
N TYR A 106 -10.84 6.32 -7.13
CA TYR A 106 -10.27 5.63 -8.28
C TYR A 106 -9.49 4.37 -7.87
N ALA A 107 -8.61 4.46 -6.88
CA ALA A 107 -7.70 3.39 -6.52
C ALA A 107 -8.36 2.26 -5.72
N TYR A 108 -9.22 2.60 -4.75
CA TYR A 108 -9.80 1.62 -3.82
C TYR A 108 -10.54 0.48 -4.53
N PRO A 109 -11.41 0.71 -5.52
CA PRO A 109 -12.08 -0.39 -6.22
C PRO A 109 -11.09 -1.31 -6.94
N ILE A 110 -10.03 -0.76 -7.54
CA ILE A 110 -9.02 -1.51 -8.28
C ILE A 110 -8.22 -2.41 -7.33
N LEU A 111 -7.71 -1.83 -6.24
CA LEU A 111 -6.97 -2.54 -5.21
C LEU A 111 -7.83 -3.60 -4.52
N TRP A 112 -9.07 -3.26 -4.17
CA TRP A 112 -10.01 -4.19 -3.55
C TRP A 112 -10.32 -5.39 -4.44
N ASN A 113 -10.50 -5.18 -5.75
CA ASN A 113 -10.79 -6.26 -6.67
C ASN A 113 -9.60 -7.21 -6.84
N ALA A 114 -8.37 -6.68 -6.82
CA ALA A 114 -7.15 -7.47 -6.90
C ALA A 114 -6.79 -8.19 -5.58
N LEU A 115 -7.27 -7.68 -4.45
CA LEU A 115 -7.03 -8.30 -3.15
C LEU A 115 -7.70 -9.67 -3.08
N LYS A 116 -6.97 -10.71 -2.68
CA LYS A 116 -7.54 -12.04 -2.51
C LYS A 116 -8.47 -12.12 -1.30
N LYS A 117 -9.28 -13.18 -1.24
CA LYS A 117 -9.92 -13.60 0.02
C LYS A 117 -8.85 -13.93 1.06
N GLY A 118 -9.04 -13.43 2.27
CA GLY A 118 -8.07 -13.42 3.36
C GLY A 118 -7.04 -12.28 3.29
N GLY A 119 -7.13 -11.39 2.30
CA GLY A 119 -6.21 -10.27 2.14
C GLY A 119 -6.55 -9.06 3.02
N VAL A 120 -5.56 -8.19 3.22
CA VAL A 120 -5.66 -6.98 4.06
C VAL A 120 -5.55 -5.72 3.21
N PHE A 121 -6.50 -4.82 3.38
CA PHE A 121 -6.49 -3.47 2.79
C PHE A 121 -6.25 -2.45 3.90
N ILE A 122 -5.29 -1.55 3.70
CA ILE A 122 -4.94 -0.48 4.65
C ILE A 122 -4.92 0.85 3.91
N SER A 123 -5.52 1.88 4.48
CA SER A 123 -5.42 3.26 3.98
C SER A 123 -5.07 4.20 5.12
N ASP A 124 -4.09 5.07 4.90
CA ASP A 124 -3.74 6.14 5.82
C ASP A 124 -4.59 7.40 5.57
N ASP A 125 -4.58 8.28 6.56
CA ASP A 125 -5.21 9.61 6.56
C ASP A 125 -6.69 9.59 6.16
N ILE A 126 -7.43 8.60 6.65
CA ILE A 126 -8.84 8.40 6.24
C ILE A 126 -9.75 9.54 6.68
N GLU A 127 -9.32 10.40 7.60
CA GLU A 127 -10.04 11.59 8.04
C GLU A 127 -9.99 12.76 7.04
N ASP A 128 -9.06 12.75 6.08
CA ASP A 128 -8.91 13.86 5.12
C ASP A 128 -10.17 14.07 4.26
N ASN A 129 -10.98 13.02 4.08
CA ASN A 129 -12.26 13.06 3.37
C ASN A 129 -13.08 11.77 3.60
N MET A 130 -14.33 11.76 3.12
CA MET A 130 -15.25 10.63 3.32
C MET A 130 -15.00 9.41 2.41
N ALA A 131 -13.97 9.39 1.57
CA ALA A 131 -13.78 8.33 0.57
C ALA A 131 -13.67 6.93 1.20
N PHE A 132 -12.96 6.78 2.32
CA PHE A 132 -12.85 5.48 3.00
C PHE A 132 -14.20 5.04 3.57
N LYS A 133 -14.92 5.94 4.25
CA LYS A 133 -16.25 5.68 4.81
C LYS A 133 -17.23 5.23 3.72
N GLU A 134 -17.32 5.98 2.63
CA GLU A 134 -18.21 5.64 1.53
C GLU A 134 -17.80 4.32 0.85
N PHE A 135 -16.50 4.10 0.67
CA PHE A 135 -15.99 2.86 0.09
C PHE A 135 -16.41 1.61 0.88
N VAL A 136 -16.31 1.64 2.21
CA VAL A 136 -16.71 0.52 3.07
C VAL A 136 -18.24 0.40 3.20
N GLU A 137 -18.97 1.51 3.25
CA GLU A 137 -20.44 1.51 3.34
C GLU A 137 -21.11 1.00 2.06
N ILE A 138 -20.69 1.48 0.89
CA ILE A 138 -21.24 1.08 -0.43
C ILE A 138 -21.08 -0.44 -0.66
N ARG A 139 -20.05 -1.05 -0.07
CA ARG A 139 -19.72 -2.47 -0.21
C ARG A 139 -20.11 -3.31 1.01
N SER A 140 -20.70 -2.71 2.04
CA SER A 140 -21.03 -3.37 3.31
C SER A 140 -19.83 -4.14 3.91
N LEU A 141 -18.64 -3.54 3.89
CA LEU A 141 -17.41 -4.18 4.35
C LEU A 141 -17.27 -4.09 5.87
N ASN A 142 -16.76 -5.16 6.48
CA ASN A 142 -16.29 -5.10 7.86
C ASN A 142 -14.94 -4.37 7.89
N PHE A 143 -14.85 -3.31 8.68
CA PHE A 143 -13.66 -2.49 8.80
C PHE A 143 -13.31 -2.21 10.25
N ALA A 144 -12.05 -1.81 10.47
CA ALA A 144 -11.57 -1.26 11.72
C ALA A 144 -10.91 0.09 11.44
N VAL A 145 -10.95 0.98 12.42
CA VAL A 145 -10.21 2.24 12.40
C VAL A 145 -9.30 2.27 13.62
N THR A 146 -8.04 2.62 13.41
CA THR A 146 -7.09 2.88 14.48
C THR A 146 -6.48 4.28 14.34
N LYS A 147 -5.71 4.70 15.34
CA LYS A 147 -5.10 6.03 15.41
C LYS A 147 -3.60 5.90 15.65
N SER A 148 -2.81 6.66 14.90
CA SER A 148 -1.36 6.78 15.07
C SER A 148 -0.95 8.24 14.88
N GLU A 149 -0.16 8.79 15.79
CA GLU A 149 0.38 10.17 15.67
C GLU A 149 -0.67 11.25 15.36
N GLY A 150 -1.89 11.09 15.88
CA GLY A 150 -2.98 12.03 15.62
C GLY A 150 -3.81 11.74 14.36
N LYS A 151 -3.33 10.88 13.46
CA LYS A 151 -3.96 10.48 12.21
C LYS A 151 -4.78 9.20 12.33
N TYR A 152 -5.78 9.00 11.47
CA TYR A 152 -6.60 7.79 11.44
C TYR A 152 -6.24 6.87 10.28
N ILE A 153 -6.26 5.57 10.57
CA ILE A 153 -5.90 4.51 9.62
C ILE A 153 -7.08 3.55 9.48
N GLY A 154 -7.54 3.37 8.25
CA GLY A 154 -8.61 2.43 7.90
C GLY A 154 -8.05 1.06 7.54
N ILE A 155 -8.65 0.01 8.08
CA ILE A 155 -8.23 -1.38 7.85
C ILE A 155 -9.46 -2.20 7.44
N VAL A 156 -9.36 -2.95 6.36
CA VAL A 156 -10.41 -3.88 5.89
C VAL A 156 -9.80 -5.25 5.66
N TYR A 157 -10.47 -6.29 6.16
CA TYR A 157 -10.11 -7.68 5.89
C TYR A 157 -11.11 -8.28 4.90
N LYS A 158 -10.62 -8.87 3.80
CA LYS A 158 -11.47 -9.41 2.74
C LYS A 158 -11.89 -10.85 3.05
N ASN A 159 -13.14 -11.05 3.45
CA ASN A 159 -13.70 -12.36 3.77
C ASN A 159 -14.04 -13.22 2.55
#